data_AF-M9LRE4-F1
#
_entry.id   AF-M9LRE4-F1
#
_cell.length_a   1.000
_cell.length_b   1.000
_cell.length_c   1.000
_cell.angle_alpha   90.00
_cell.angle_beta   90.00
_cell.angle_gamma   90.00
#
_symmetry.space_group_name_H-M   'P 1'
#
loop_
_entity.id
_entity.type
_entity.pdbx_description
1 polymer ?
#
loop_
_entity_poly.entity_id
_entity_poly.type
_entity_poly.pdbx_seq_one_letter_code
_entity_poly.pdbx_strand_id
1 'polypeptide(L)'
;MQLDINKLYETYLTLHIPNPFTLAQIGARLIKQYAAKQITKEKFIECYDPSFPKDPYADFHTVVTVYIFRDEEGMKKLLTLDSPDEKISFYKNINDSNHGCNLILNSDDQVYMSGGTTQIGTKLLSLETSIFWGMNEEDAVLGNVRFESYLKALYLVGYIQFENDSLIEKARQRYREGYRLQRFGPQTGNNTKFL
;
A
#
# COMPACT_ATOMS: atom_id res chain seq x y z
N MET A 1 -3.45 4.97 25.07
CA MET A 1 -2.08 4.69 24.60
C MET A 1 -1.94 5.37 23.25
N GLN A 2 -1.23 6.49 23.23
CA GLN A 2 -1.13 7.36 22.06
C GLN A 2 0.22 7.10 21.40
N LEU A 3 0.22 6.96 20.07
CA LEU A 3 1.45 6.83 19.30
C LEU A 3 2.21 8.17 19.40
N ASP A 4 3.50 8.12 19.73
CA ASP A 4 4.32 9.32 19.85
C ASP A 4 4.72 9.83 18.46
N ILE A 5 4.07 10.90 18.02
CA ILE A 5 4.28 11.49 16.70
C ILE A 5 5.66 12.14 16.58
N ASN A 6 6.18 12.73 17.66
CA ASN A 6 7.52 13.32 17.63
C ASN A 6 8.57 12.23 17.41
N LYS A 7 8.43 11.10 18.12
CA LYS A 7 9.32 9.95 17.93
C LYS A 7 9.25 9.38 16.50
N LEU A 8 8.06 9.27 15.93
CA LEU A 8 7.90 8.85 14.53
C LEU A 8 8.60 9.81 13.56
N TYR A 9 8.44 11.12 13.77
CA TYR A 9 9.04 12.14 12.92
C TYR A 9 10.57 12.14 13.02
N GLU A 10 11.12 12.11 14.23
CA GLU A 10 12.58 12.01 14.44
C GLU A 10 13.15 10.78 13.74
N THR A 11 12.46 9.64 13.84
CA THR A 11 12.89 8.41 13.17
C THR A 11 12.78 8.53 11.66
N TYR A 12 11.69 9.08 11.14
CA TYR A 12 11.48 9.34 9.72
C TYR A 12 12.64 10.13 9.10
N LEU A 13 13.12 11.17 9.78
CA LEU A 13 14.26 11.99 9.31
C LEU A 13 15.56 11.19 9.15
N THR A 14 15.74 10.11 9.92
CA THR A 14 16.94 9.25 9.85
C THR A 14 16.86 8.16 8.79
N LEU A 15 15.65 7.78 8.37
CA LEU A 15 15.43 6.62 7.49
C LEU A 15 15.60 6.94 6.00
N HIS A 16 15.68 8.23 5.64
CA HIS A 16 15.80 8.69 4.25
C HIS A 16 14.79 8.02 3.31
N ILE A 17 13.54 7.91 3.77
CA ILE A 17 12.47 7.27 3.00
C ILE A 17 12.21 8.12 1.74
N PRO A 18 12.18 7.52 0.54
CA PRO A 18 11.90 8.25 -0.69
C PRO A 18 10.55 8.96 -0.65
N ASN A 19 10.48 10.16 -1.22
CA ASN A 19 9.25 10.94 -1.29
C ASN A 19 9.26 11.85 -2.55
N PRO A 20 8.60 11.46 -3.65
CA PRO A 20 7.95 10.18 -3.92
C PRO A 20 8.94 9.03 -4.17
N PHE A 21 8.43 7.80 -4.29
CA PHE A 21 9.23 6.64 -4.69
C PHE A 21 9.37 6.56 -6.21
N THR A 22 10.56 6.27 -6.70
CA THR A 22 10.79 5.90 -8.11
C THR A 22 10.23 4.51 -8.42
N LEU A 23 9.93 4.22 -9.69
CA LEU A 23 9.45 2.90 -10.13
C LEU A 23 10.40 1.76 -9.70
N ALA A 24 11.71 1.99 -9.76
CA ALA A 24 12.71 1.02 -9.34
C ALA A 24 12.65 0.74 -7.83
N GLN A 25 12.47 1.78 -7.00
CA GLN A 25 12.32 1.63 -5.56
C GLN A 25 11.02 0.91 -5.19
N ILE A 26 9.91 1.21 -5.88
CA ILE A 26 8.63 0.51 -5.73
C ILE A 26 8.83 -0.99 -6.02
N GLY A 27 9.41 -1.33 -7.17
CA GLY A 27 9.67 -2.71 -7.55
C GLY A 27 10.55 -3.44 -6.54
N ALA A 28 11.67 -2.85 -6.14
CA ALA A 28 12.56 -3.44 -5.16
C ALA A 28 11.85 -3.72 -3.82
N ARG A 29 11.00 -2.78 -3.36
CA ARG A 29 10.23 -2.94 -2.12
C ARG A 29 9.21 -4.06 -2.22
N LEU A 30 8.41 -4.10 -3.28
CA LEU A 30 7.35 -5.08 -3.45
C LEU A 30 7.91 -6.51 -3.61
N ILE A 31 8.96 -6.65 -4.41
CA ILE A 31 9.65 -7.93 -4.61
C ILE A 31 10.28 -8.42 -3.31
N LYS A 32 11.05 -7.57 -2.62
CA LYS A 32 11.76 -7.96 -1.39
C LYS A 32 10.81 -8.36 -0.26
N GLN A 33 9.71 -7.63 -0.09
CA GLN A 33 8.87 -7.78 1.11
C GLN A 33 7.73 -8.76 0.93
N TYR A 34 7.17 -8.85 -0.27
CA TYR A 34 5.99 -9.65 -0.57
C TYR A 34 6.24 -10.73 -1.63
N ALA A 35 7.49 -10.93 -2.04
CA ALA A 35 7.86 -11.86 -3.12
C ALA A 35 7.01 -11.62 -4.39
N ALA A 36 6.70 -10.36 -4.67
CA ALA A 36 5.90 -9.99 -5.83
C ALA A 36 6.63 -10.37 -7.12
N LYS A 37 5.89 -10.89 -8.10
CA LYS A 37 6.43 -11.13 -9.45
C LYS A 37 6.13 -9.92 -10.32
N GLN A 38 7.17 -9.23 -10.78
CA GLN A 38 7.04 -8.16 -11.77
C GLN A 38 6.91 -8.75 -13.18
N ILE A 39 5.91 -8.30 -13.94
CA ILE A 39 5.70 -8.69 -15.34
C ILE A 39 5.31 -7.48 -16.20
N THR A 40 5.51 -7.61 -17.51
CA THR A 40 5.04 -6.62 -18.49
C THR A 40 3.52 -6.70 -18.65
N LYS A 41 2.90 -5.62 -19.14
CA LYS A 41 1.46 -5.59 -19.39
C LYS A 41 1.03 -6.59 -20.48
N GLU A 42 1.87 -6.82 -21.49
CA GLU A 42 1.60 -7.79 -22.55
C GLU A 42 1.51 -9.21 -21.99
N LYS A 43 2.44 -9.59 -21.11
CA LYS A 43 2.40 -10.88 -20.42
C LYS A 43 1.23 -10.97 -19.45
N PHE A 44 0.83 -9.85 -18.85
CA PHE A 44 -0.34 -9.83 -17.99
C PHE A 44 -1.62 -10.13 -18.78
N ILE A 45 -1.79 -9.51 -19.94
CA ILE A 45 -2.93 -9.78 -20.85
C ILE A 45 -2.92 -11.23 -21.31
N GLU A 46 -1.77 -11.73 -21.76
CA GLU A 46 -1.64 -13.08 -22.31
C GLU A 46 -1.97 -14.16 -21.27
N CYS A 47 -1.44 -14.03 -20.06
CA CYS A 47 -1.46 -15.12 -19.08
C CYS A 47 -2.52 -14.97 -17.99
N TYR A 48 -3.07 -13.76 -17.76
CA TYR A 48 -3.90 -13.49 -16.59
C TYR A 48 -5.22 -12.80 -16.94
N ASP A 49 -5.20 -11.72 -17.71
CA ASP A 49 -6.41 -10.94 -17.97
C ASP A 49 -6.48 -10.39 -19.41
N PRO A 50 -6.97 -11.20 -20.37
CA PRO A 50 -7.13 -10.77 -21.76
C PRO A 50 -8.09 -9.58 -21.95
N SER A 51 -8.96 -9.33 -20.96
CA SER A 51 -9.93 -8.24 -21.00
C SER A 51 -9.38 -6.91 -20.48
N PHE A 52 -8.22 -6.93 -19.82
CA PHE A 52 -7.57 -5.79 -19.20
C PHE A 52 -7.47 -4.53 -20.10
N PRO A 53 -7.18 -4.61 -21.41
CA PRO A 53 -7.13 -3.42 -22.26
C PRO A 53 -8.47 -2.70 -22.42
N LYS A 54 -9.58 -3.34 -22.02
CA LYS A 54 -10.95 -2.78 -22.07
C LYS A 54 -11.43 -2.33 -20.69
N ASP A 55 -10.62 -2.48 -19.64
CA ASP A 55 -10.99 -2.05 -18.29
C ASP A 55 -11.10 -0.52 -18.26
N PRO A 56 -12.31 0.05 -18.05
CA PRO A 56 -12.51 1.49 -18.07
C PRO A 56 -11.87 2.21 -16.87
N TYR A 57 -11.42 1.47 -15.85
CA TYR A 57 -10.78 1.98 -14.65
C TYR A 57 -9.25 1.87 -14.69
N ALA A 58 -8.69 1.18 -15.68
CA ALA A 58 -7.26 1.12 -15.91
C ALA A 58 -6.89 2.02 -17.09
N ASP A 59 -6.07 3.05 -16.85
CA ASP A 59 -5.49 3.81 -17.95
C ASP A 59 -4.41 2.97 -18.64
N PHE A 60 -4.83 2.08 -19.53
CA PHE A 60 -3.98 1.09 -20.17
C PHE A 60 -2.74 1.70 -20.87
N HIS A 61 -2.87 2.93 -21.38
CA HIS A 61 -1.82 3.59 -22.15
C HIS A 61 -0.59 3.93 -21.32
N THR A 62 -0.79 4.32 -20.06
CA THR A 62 0.28 4.74 -19.15
C THR A 62 0.80 3.59 -18.28
N VAL A 63 0.25 2.36 -18.44
CA VAL A 63 0.74 1.17 -17.71
C VAL A 63 2.17 0.85 -18.13
N VAL A 64 3.05 0.80 -17.12
CA VAL A 64 4.47 0.46 -17.28
C VAL A 64 4.81 -0.95 -16.81
N THR A 65 4.13 -1.45 -15.78
CA THR A 65 4.39 -2.80 -15.25
C THR A 65 3.22 -3.29 -14.40
N VAL A 66 3.16 -4.61 -14.18
CA VAL A 66 2.22 -5.23 -13.25
C VAL A 66 2.98 -6.04 -12.22
N TYR A 67 2.59 -5.95 -10.95
CA TYR A 67 3.09 -6.78 -9.85
C TYR A 67 2.03 -7.78 -9.44
N ILE A 68 2.41 -9.06 -9.47
CA ILE A 68 1.55 -10.19 -9.17
C ILE A 68 1.92 -10.76 -7.79
N PHE A 69 0.93 -10.84 -6.92
CA PHE A 69 1.09 -11.25 -5.52
C PHE A 69 0.47 -12.64 -5.30
N ARG A 70 1.31 -13.69 -5.23
CA ARG A 70 0.85 -15.08 -5.09
C ARG A 70 1.63 -15.90 -4.07
N ASP A 71 2.76 -15.40 -3.60
CA ASP A 71 3.55 -16.06 -2.56
C ASP A 71 2.79 -16.12 -1.23
N GLU A 72 2.80 -17.27 -0.57
CA GLU A 72 2.00 -17.50 0.64
C GLU A 72 2.42 -16.57 1.80
N GLU A 73 3.73 -16.46 2.04
CA GLU A 73 4.27 -15.61 3.11
C GLU A 73 4.10 -14.12 2.78
N GLY A 74 4.29 -13.76 1.52
CA GLY A 74 3.95 -12.45 1.00
C GLY A 74 2.49 -12.09 1.26
N MET A 75 1.55 -13.05 1.06
CA MET A 75 0.12 -12.79 1.23
C MET A 75 -0.25 -12.67 2.70
N LYS A 76 0.33 -13.51 3.57
CA LYS A 76 0.19 -13.37 5.02
C LYS A 76 0.58 -11.96 5.47
N LYS A 77 1.70 -11.42 4.95
CA LYS A 77 2.12 -10.04 5.23
C LYS A 77 1.14 -9.01 4.67
N LEU A 78 0.73 -9.12 3.40
CA LEU A 78 -0.21 -8.16 2.79
C LEU A 78 -1.57 -8.10 3.50
N LEU A 79 -2.00 -9.20 4.12
CA LEU A 79 -3.26 -9.30 4.86
C LEU A 79 -3.14 -8.92 6.35
N THR A 80 -2.01 -8.36 6.79
CA THR A 80 -1.78 -8.06 8.22
C THR A 80 -2.76 -7.01 8.77
N LEU A 81 -3.29 -6.14 7.91
CA LEU A 81 -4.24 -5.08 8.28
C LEU A 81 -5.71 -5.45 8.05
N ASP A 82 -5.97 -6.62 7.48
CA ASP A 82 -7.30 -7.11 7.15
C ASP A 82 -7.86 -7.92 8.34
N SER A 83 -9.15 -7.76 8.62
CA SER A 83 -9.87 -8.49 9.65
C SER A 83 -10.03 -9.97 9.25
N PRO A 84 -10.35 -10.87 10.20
CA PRO A 84 -10.60 -12.28 9.87
C PRO A 84 -11.65 -12.47 8.75
N ASP A 85 -12.75 -11.73 8.80
CA ASP A 85 -13.83 -11.83 7.80
C ASP A 85 -13.41 -11.26 6.44
N GLU A 86 -12.60 -10.19 6.43
CA GLU A 86 -12.03 -9.63 5.21
C GLU A 86 -11.02 -10.59 4.57
N LYS A 87 -10.22 -11.32 5.37
CA LYS A 87 -9.32 -12.36 4.85
C LYS A 87 -10.08 -13.50 4.18
N ILE A 88 -11.17 -13.97 4.80
CA ILE A 88 -12.05 -15.00 4.20
C ILE A 88 -12.60 -14.48 2.88
N SER A 89 -13.13 -13.26 2.87
CA SER A 89 -13.67 -12.62 1.68
C SER A 89 -12.62 -12.42 0.59
N PHE A 90 -11.39 -12.06 0.95
CA PHE A 90 -10.26 -11.91 0.04
C PHE A 90 -9.96 -13.22 -0.70
N TYR A 91 -9.78 -14.33 0.04
CA TYR A 91 -9.51 -15.62 -0.59
C TYR A 91 -10.68 -16.14 -1.42
N LYS A 92 -11.92 -15.89 -0.97
CA LYS A 92 -13.10 -16.18 -1.78
C LYS A 92 -13.07 -15.40 -3.09
N ASN A 93 -12.79 -14.09 -3.06
CA ASN A 93 -12.72 -13.27 -4.27
C ASN A 93 -11.60 -13.72 -5.22
N ILE A 94 -10.44 -14.13 -4.71
CA ILE A 94 -9.36 -14.67 -5.55
C ILE A 94 -9.80 -15.98 -6.24
N ASN A 95 -10.56 -16.83 -5.56
CA ASN A 95 -11.00 -18.10 -6.11
C ASN A 95 -12.21 -17.97 -7.05
N ASP A 96 -13.12 -17.05 -6.76
CA ASP A 96 -14.37 -16.85 -7.50
C ASP A 96 -14.19 -15.92 -8.71
N SER A 97 -13.17 -15.06 -8.69
CA SER A 97 -12.87 -14.18 -9.82
C SER A 97 -11.76 -14.78 -10.69
N ASN A 98 -11.73 -14.41 -11.96
CA ASN A 98 -10.58 -14.67 -12.82
C ASN A 98 -9.38 -13.74 -12.52
N HIS A 99 -9.49 -12.90 -11.50
CA HIS A 99 -8.44 -11.98 -11.07
C HIS A 99 -7.78 -12.50 -9.79
N GLY A 100 -6.56 -12.04 -9.54
CA GLY A 100 -5.93 -12.22 -8.23
C GLY A 100 -5.44 -10.88 -7.69
N CYS A 101 -4.74 -10.93 -6.56
CA CYS A 101 -4.14 -9.74 -5.97
C CYS A 101 -3.03 -9.19 -6.88
N ASN A 102 -3.27 -8.08 -7.56
CA ASN A 102 -2.34 -7.48 -8.52
C ASN A 102 -2.26 -5.98 -8.28
N LEU A 103 -1.08 -5.38 -8.49
CA LEU A 103 -0.91 -3.93 -8.63
C LEU A 103 -0.49 -3.62 -10.07
N ILE A 104 -1.36 -2.94 -10.79
CA ILE A 104 -1.09 -2.35 -12.10
C ILE A 104 -0.52 -0.95 -11.87
N LEU A 105 0.69 -0.71 -12.37
CA LEU A 105 1.42 0.53 -12.13
C LEU A 105 1.46 1.37 -13.41
N ASN A 106 1.05 2.63 -13.28
CA ASN A 106 1.05 3.64 -14.33
C ASN A 106 2.16 4.67 -14.08
N SER A 107 2.76 5.17 -15.16
CA SER A 107 3.75 6.23 -15.11
C SER A 107 3.76 7.02 -16.41
N ASP A 108 3.57 8.33 -16.29
CA ASP A 108 3.55 9.24 -17.43
C ASP A 108 4.98 9.65 -17.83
N ASP A 109 5.88 9.75 -16.84
CA ASP A 109 7.26 10.21 -17.00
C ASP A 109 8.31 9.08 -16.99
N GLN A 110 7.89 7.83 -16.80
CA GLN A 110 8.72 6.63 -16.67
C GLN A 110 9.68 6.65 -15.47
N VAL A 111 9.51 7.57 -14.52
CA VAL A 111 10.36 7.70 -13.32
C VAL A 111 9.55 7.49 -12.05
N TYR A 112 8.37 8.11 -11.97
CA TYR A 112 7.49 8.08 -10.81
C TYR A 112 6.13 7.48 -11.17
N MET A 113 5.41 6.99 -10.17
CA MET A 113 4.07 6.46 -10.35
C MET A 113 3.08 7.61 -10.62
N SER A 114 2.37 7.60 -11.74
CA SER A 114 1.23 8.49 -12.01
C SER A 114 -0.11 7.86 -11.57
N GLY A 115 -0.17 6.52 -11.45
CA GLY A 115 -1.34 5.80 -10.96
C GLY A 115 -1.02 4.37 -10.52
N GLY A 116 -1.88 3.83 -9.65
CA GLY A 116 -1.74 2.48 -9.11
C GLY A 116 -3.11 1.84 -8.92
N THR A 117 -3.48 0.92 -9.82
CA THR A 117 -4.76 0.21 -9.75
C THR A 117 -4.55 -1.18 -9.17
N THR A 118 -5.25 -1.48 -8.08
CA THR A 118 -5.21 -2.81 -7.47
C THR A 118 -6.39 -3.66 -7.93
N GLN A 119 -6.12 -4.82 -8.53
CA GLN A 119 -7.14 -5.88 -8.64
C GLN A 119 -7.07 -6.72 -7.35
N ILE A 120 -8.23 -6.92 -6.70
CA ILE A 120 -8.36 -7.59 -5.40
C ILE A 120 -7.26 -7.13 -4.43
N GLY A 121 -7.37 -5.88 -3.99
CA GLY A 121 -6.37 -5.26 -3.11
C GLY A 121 -6.50 -5.68 -1.65
N THR A 122 -5.40 -5.49 -0.91
CA THR A 122 -5.41 -5.53 0.57
C THR A 122 -5.28 -4.11 1.13
N LYS A 123 -5.68 -3.93 2.38
CA LYS A 123 -5.50 -2.65 3.08
C LYS A 123 -4.05 -2.20 3.13
N LEU A 124 -3.13 -3.14 3.35
CA LEU A 124 -1.70 -2.83 3.42
C LEU A 124 -1.17 -2.39 2.06
N LEU A 125 -1.49 -3.10 0.98
CA LEU A 125 -1.05 -2.73 -0.38
C LEU A 125 -1.58 -1.35 -0.78
N SER A 126 -2.81 -1.03 -0.38
CA SER A 126 -3.40 0.28 -0.66
C SER A 126 -2.69 1.42 0.10
N LEU A 127 -2.28 1.20 1.35
CA LEU A 127 -1.45 2.16 2.10
C LEU A 127 -0.06 2.31 1.47
N GLU A 128 0.60 1.20 1.11
CA GLU A 128 1.89 1.21 0.40
C GLU A 128 1.80 2.02 -0.90
N THR A 129 0.76 1.79 -1.70
CA THR A 129 0.53 2.54 -2.95
C THR A 129 0.39 4.03 -2.67
N SER A 130 -0.33 4.41 -1.62
CA SER A 130 -0.44 5.82 -1.21
C SER A 130 0.92 6.40 -0.78
N ILE A 131 1.76 5.63 -0.09
CA ILE A 131 3.11 6.02 0.33
C ILE A 131 4.02 6.23 -0.87
N PHE A 132 3.93 5.39 -1.90
CA PHE A 132 4.75 5.51 -3.10
C PHE A 132 4.53 6.83 -3.85
N TRP A 133 3.30 7.32 -3.83
CA TRP A 133 2.95 8.65 -4.36
C TRP A 133 3.57 9.80 -3.57
N GLY A 134 3.91 9.56 -2.31
CA GLY A 134 4.52 10.57 -1.46
C GLY A 134 3.58 11.69 -1.05
N MET A 135 4.20 12.80 -0.65
CA MET A 135 3.58 14.01 -0.15
C MET A 135 4.35 15.24 -0.62
N ASN A 136 3.66 16.36 -0.70
CA ASN A 136 4.30 17.66 -0.92
C ASN A 136 5.23 17.98 0.26
N GLU A 137 6.46 18.40 -0.03
CA GLU A 137 7.46 18.68 1.01
C GLU A 137 7.02 19.81 1.95
N GLU A 138 6.32 20.82 1.43
CA GLU A 138 5.76 21.93 2.22
C GLU A 138 4.73 21.48 3.26
N ASP A 139 4.04 20.35 2.99
CA ASP A 139 3.08 19.75 3.91
C ASP A 139 3.75 18.90 4.99
N ALA A 140 5.04 18.55 4.84
CA ALA A 140 5.76 17.60 5.68
C ALA A 140 6.26 18.22 7.01
N VAL A 141 5.36 18.87 7.73
CA VAL A 141 5.62 19.54 9.01
C VAL A 141 4.70 19.02 10.12
N LEU A 142 5.22 18.93 11.35
CA LEU A 142 4.42 18.53 12.51
C LEU A 142 3.25 19.50 12.74
N GLY A 143 2.10 18.97 13.17
CA GLY A 143 0.83 19.70 13.23
C GLY A 143 0.01 19.64 11.93
N ASN A 144 0.62 19.25 10.80
CA ASN A 144 -0.14 18.93 9.60
C ASN A 144 -0.73 17.51 9.72
N VAL A 145 -2.06 17.42 9.85
CA VAL A 145 -2.79 16.16 10.05
C VAL A 145 -2.53 15.14 8.92
N ARG A 146 -2.30 15.60 7.69
CA ARG A 146 -1.98 14.72 6.56
C ARG A 146 -0.60 14.10 6.75
N PHE A 147 0.39 14.90 7.14
CA PHE A 147 1.74 14.41 7.38
C PHE A 147 1.81 13.48 8.59
N GLU A 148 1.14 13.81 9.69
CA GLU A 148 1.07 12.90 10.84
C GLU A 148 0.37 11.58 10.49
N SER A 149 -0.63 11.62 9.61
CA SER A 149 -1.27 10.41 9.07
C SER A 149 -0.32 9.61 8.19
N TYR A 150 0.54 10.27 7.40
CA TYR A 150 1.59 9.62 6.61
C TYR A 150 2.64 8.94 7.49
N LEU A 151 3.12 9.60 8.56
CA LEU A 151 4.03 8.99 9.54
C LEU A 151 3.42 7.74 10.19
N LYS A 152 2.14 7.80 10.56
CA LYS A 152 1.38 6.65 11.06
C LYS A 152 1.26 5.54 10.00
N ALA A 153 1.08 5.88 8.72
CA ALA A 153 1.04 4.92 7.62
C ALA A 153 2.39 4.22 7.45
N LEU A 154 3.50 4.97 7.43
CA LEU A 154 4.86 4.43 7.37
C LEU A 154 5.14 3.45 8.52
N TYR A 155 4.66 3.76 9.71
CA TYR A 155 4.73 2.88 10.87
C TYR A 155 3.88 1.61 10.70
N LEU A 156 2.61 1.73 10.29
CA LEU A 156 1.70 0.60 10.10
C LEU A 156 2.21 -0.43 9.10
N VAL A 157 2.75 0.03 7.97
CA VAL A 157 3.27 -0.82 6.90
C VAL A 157 4.73 -1.25 7.15
N GLY A 158 5.37 -0.70 8.19
CA GLY A 158 6.66 -1.17 8.71
C GLY A 158 7.90 -0.54 8.10
N TYR A 159 7.82 0.67 7.53
CA TYR A 159 9.01 1.47 7.22
C TYR A 159 9.66 2.01 8.49
N ILE A 160 8.85 2.52 9.42
CA ILE A 160 9.32 2.94 10.75
C ILE A 160 9.12 1.76 11.69
N GLN A 161 10.20 1.32 12.34
CA GLN A 161 10.20 0.22 13.30
C GLN A 161 10.99 0.64 14.54
N PHE A 162 10.52 0.21 15.71
CA PHE A 162 11.22 0.42 16.98
C PHE A 162 11.68 -0.90 17.56
N GLU A 163 12.80 -0.88 18.27
CA GLU A 163 13.22 -2.02 19.07
C GLU A 163 12.20 -2.27 20.20
N ASN A 164 11.80 -3.53 20.39
CA ASN A 164 10.81 -3.95 21.39
C ASN A 164 9.45 -3.23 21.26
N ASP A 165 8.99 -3.04 20.02
CA ASP A 165 7.75 -2.34 19.73
C ASP A 165 6.50 -3.13 20.14
N SER A 166 5.99 -2.83 21.34
CA SER A 166 4.73 -3.39 21.85
C SER A 166 3.47 -2.70 21.29
N LEU A 167 3.63 -1.62 20.51
CA LEU A 167 2.53 -0.79 20.04
C LEU A 167 2.08 -1.18 18.64
N ILE A 168 2.97 -1.69 17.79
CA ILE A 168 2.67 -1.97 16.38
C ILE A 168 1.48 -2.91 16.21
N GLU A 169 1.41 -4.02 16.94
CA GLU A 169 0.27 -4.93 16.80
C GLU A 169 -1.03 -4.36 17.37
N LYS A 170 -0.96 -3.51 18.40
CA LYS A 170 -2.14 -2.77 18.88
C LYS A 170 -2.64 -1.78 17.82
N ALA A 171 -1.73 -1.10 17.13
CA ALA A 171 -2.08 -0.17 16.04
C ALA A 171 -2.70 -0.92 14.84
N ARG A 172 -2.11 -2.04 14.43
CA ARG A 172 -2.64 -2.91 13.38
C ARG A 172 -3.99 -3.49 13.74
N GLN A 173 -4.17 -3.92 14.99
CA GLN A 173 -5.45 -4.41 15.50
C GLN A 173 -6.54 -3.34 15.41
N ARG A 174 -6.25 -2.09 15.80
CA ARG A 174 -7.20 -0.96 15.60
C ARG A 174 -7.56 -0.77 14.13
N TYR A 175 -6.60 -0.90 13.21
CA TYR A 175 -6.89 -0.79 11.79
C TYR A 175 -7.84 -1.91 11.29
N ARG A 176 -7.64 -3.15 11.77
CA ARG A 176 -8.55 -4.29 11.50
C ARG A 176 -9.96 -4.03 12.02
N GLU A 177 -10.09 -3.39 13.18
CA GLU A 177 -11.37 -3.00 13.80
C GLU A 177 -12.11 -1.86 13.09
N GLY A 178 -11.54 -1.31 12.01
CA GLY A 178 -12.20 -0.31 11.19
C GLY A 178 -11.76 1.13 11.44
N TYR A 179 -10.81 1.38 12.35
CA TYR A 179 -10.23 2.72 12.53
C TYR A 179 -9.39 3.09 11.29
N ARG A 180 -9.47 4.35 10.83
CA ARG A 180 -8.81 4.82 9.60
C ARG A 180 -8.03 6.12 9.82
N LEU A 181 -6.92 6.25 9.11
CA LEU A 181 -6.11 7.47 9.08
C LEU A 181 -6.93 8.63 8.50
N GLN A 182 -6.94 9.79 9.15
CA GLN A 182 -7.91 10.85 8.85
C GLN A 182 -7.75 11.50 7.47
N ARG A 183 -6.52 11.54 6.93
CA ARG A 183 -6.21 12.29 5.69
C ARG A 183 -5.18 11.58 4.81
N PHE A 184 -4.99 10.27 4.96
CA PHE A 184 -4.02 9.50 4.19
C PHE A 184 -4.49 8.06 3.94
N GLY A 185 -4.30 7.54 2.73
CA GLY A 185 -4.79 6.21 2.33
C GLY A 185 -6.30 6.14 2.10
N PRO A 186 -6.87 4.93 1.95
CA PRO A 186 -8.30 4.73 1.69
C PRO A 186 -9.20 5.35 2.76
N GLN A 187 -10.07 6.27 2.36
CA GLN A 187 -10.97 7.00 3.25
C GLN A 187 -12.41 6.43 3.28
N THR A 188 -12.65 5.25 2.72
CA THR A 188 -13.97 4.62 2.72
C THR A 188 -14.29 4.01 4.09
N GLY A 189 -14.83 4.82 5.00
CA GLY A 189 -15.28 4.40 6.33
C GLY A 189 -15.72 5.57 7.21
N ASN A 190 -16.45 5.28 8.29
CA ASN A 190 -16.87 6.29 9.27
C ASN A 190 -15.65 7.05 9.80
N ASN A 191 -15.79 8.37 9.98
CA ASN A 191 -14.77 9.33 10.46
C ASN A 191 -14.33 9.08 11.92
N THR A 192 -14.10 7.84 12.32
CA THR A 192 -13.57 7.49 13.64
C THR A 192 -12.05 7.67 13.62
N LYS A 193 -11.59 8.67 14.39
CA LYS A 193 -10.19 9.04 14.58
C LYS A 193 -9.33 7.80 14.83
N PHE A 194 -8.39 7.50 13.94
CA PHE A 194 -7.30 6.56 14.20
C PHE A 194 -6.28 7.22 15.13
N LEU A 195 -6.34 6.80 16.41
CA LEU A 195 -5.46 7.15 17.52
C LEU A 195 -5.11 8.64 17.62
#